data_AF-A0A834LE96-F1
#
_entry.id   AF-A0A834LE96-F1
#
_cell.length_a   1.000
_cell.length_b   1.000
_cell.length_c   1.000
_cell.angle_alpha   90.00
_cell.angle_beta   90.00
_cell.angle_gamma   90.00
#
_symmetry.space_group_name_H-M   'P 1'
#
loop_
_entity.id
_entity.type
_entity.pdbx_description
1 polymer ?
#
loop_
_entity_poly.entity_id
_entity_poly.type
_entity_poly.pdbx_seq_one_letter_code
_entity_poly.pdbx_strand_id
1 'polypeptide(L)'
;MEQSLDIRQDITVVEVPKLGKEAAMKAINEWGQPKSKSTHLVSCTTSSVEMPGVDYQLTKLLGLHSSVKHFFMYQQEPVLFILDEMRKESGDEGLKTIGEGLEWGVLFGFGPGLTVETVVLHSLCT
;
A
#
# COMPACT_ATOMS: atom_id res chain seq x y z
N MET A 1 -7.77 -8.05 -32.00
CA MET A 1 -6.45 -8.39 -31.45
C MET A 1 -6.53 -8.02 -29.98
N GLU A 2 -7.11 -8.87 -29.13
CA GLU A 2 -7.50 -8.43 -27.76
C GLU A 2 -7.71 -9.57 -26.75
N GLN A 3 -8.24 -10.75 -27.15
CA GLN A 3 -8.49 -11.85 -26.20
C GLN A 3 -7.28 -12.34 -25.39
N SER A 4 -6.05 -12.24 -25.92
CA SER A 4 -4.86 -12.75 -25.24
C SER A 4 -4.19 -11.76 -24.28
N LEU A 5 -4.55 -10.47 -24.36
CA LEU A 5 -4.12 -9.45 -23.41
C LEU A 5 -5.04 -9.47 -22.19
N ASP A 6 -6.35 -9.52 -22.42
CA ASP A 6 -7.37 -9.58 -21.37
C ASP A 6 -7.15 -10.77 -20.44
N ILE A 7 -6.91 -11.97 -20.99
CA ILE A 7 -6.63 -13.19 -20.19
C ILE A 7 -5.39 -13.03 -19.29
N ARG A 8 -4.33 -12.38 -19.79
CA ARG A 8 -3.11 -12.17 -18.99
C ARG A 8 -3.34 -11.14 -17.90
N GLN A 9 -4.12 -10.11 -18.21
CA GLN A 9 -4.48 -9.08 -17.26
C GLN A 9 -5.38 -9.65 -16.15
N ASP A 10 -6.35 -10.50 -16.50
CA ASP A 10 -7.20 -11.20 -15.54
C ASP A 10 -6.40 -12.07 -14.56
N ILE A 11 -5.33 -12.73 -15.05
CA ILE A 11 -4.41 -13.48 -14.17
C ILE A 11 -3.70 -12.53 -13.20
N THR A 12 -3.20 -11.38 -13.68
CA THR A 12 -2.50 -10.42 -12.80
C THR A 12 -3.40 -9.83 -11.73
N VAL A 13 -4.66 -9.56 -12.06
CA VAL A 13 -5.67 -9.05 -11.12
C VAL A 13 -5.82 -9.98 -9.92
N VAL A 14 -5.75 -11.29 -10.14
CA VAL A 14 -5.95 -12.28 -9.07
C VAL A 14 -4.65 -12.62 -8.33
N GLU A 15 -3.54 -12.70 -9.04
CA GLU A 15 -2.27 -13.21 -8.48
C GLU A 15 -1.41 -12.12 -7.83
N VAL A 16 -1.43 -10.88 -8.32
CA VAL A 16 -0.68 -9.75 -7.73
C VAL A 16 -1.08 -9.48 -6.28
N PRO A 17 -2.37 -9.38 -5.92
CA PRO A 17 -2.78 -9.18 -4.53
C PRO A 17 -2.41 -10.36 -3.62
N LYS A 18 -2.44 -11.60 -4.13
CA LYS A 18 -2.02 -12.78 -3.36
C LYS A 18 -0.53 -12.72 -3.04
N LEU A 19 0.30 -12.39 -4.03
CA LEU A 19 1.74 -12.22 -3.80
C LEU A 19 2.01 -11.05 -2.85
N GLY A 20 1.29 -9.94 -3.05
CA GLY A 20 1.36 -8.78 -2.16
C GLY A 20 1.01 -9.13 -0.72
N LYS A 21 -0.01 -9.96 -0.51
CA LYS A 21 -0.40 -10.47 0.82
C LYS A 21 0.72 -11.30 1.46
N GLU A 22 1.37 -12.20 0.71
CA GLU A 22 2.47 -13.02 1.26
C GLU A 22 3.68 -12.15 1.65
N ALA A 23 4.05 -11.18 0.79
CA ALA A 23 5.12 -10.23 1.08
C ALA A 23 4.79 -9.35 2.31
N ALA A 24 3.57 -8.84 2.37
CA ALA A 24 3.03 -8.08 3.51
C ALA A 24 3.13 -8.87 4.81
N MET A 25 2.61 -10.10 4.80
CA MET A 25 2.60 -10.97 5.97
C MET A 25 4.01 -11.26 6.45
N LYS A 26 4.95 -11.51 5.51
CA LYS A 26 6.35 -11.72 5.86
C LYS A 26 6.96 -10.47 6.52
N ALA A 27 6.78 -9.29 5.93
CA ALA A 27 7.29 -8.04 6.49
C ALA A 27 6.68 -7.72 7.86
N ILE A 28 5.38 -7.92 8.05
CA ILE A 28 4.69 -7.73 9.33
C ILE A 28 5.20 -8.73 10.39
N ASN A 29 5.40 -9.99 10.00
CA ASN A 29 5.94 -11.01 10.89
C ASN A 29 7.39 -10.71 11.31
N GLU A 30 8.23 -10.26 10.36
CA GLU A 30 9.61 -9.83 10.65
C GLU A 30 9.65 -8.58 11.53
N TRP A 31 8.70 -7.65 11.34
CA TRP A 31 8.52 -6.47 12.19
C TRP A 31 8.09 -6.82 13.62
N GLY A 32 7.36 -7.92 13.82
CA GLY A 32 7.01 -8.47 15.13
C GLY A 32 5.93 -7.70 15.90
N GLN A 33 5.26 -6.73 15.27
CA GLN A 33 4.14 -6.01 15.86
C GLN A 33 2.79 -6.54 15.33
N PRO A 34 1.68 -6.32 16.06
CA PRO A 34 0.36 -6.69 15.57
C PRO A 34 0.00 -5.90 14.30
N LYS A 35 -0.56 -6.59 13.30
CA LYS A 35 -1.11 -5.96 12.07
C LYS A 35 -2.14 -4.86 12.35
N SER A 36 -2.79 -4.88 13.52
CA SER A 36 -3.74 -3.86 13.95
C SER A 36 -3.08 -2.50 14.23
N LYS A 37 -1.75 -2.47 14.38
CA LYS A 37 -1.00 -1.22 14.48
C LYS A 37 -0.72 -0.59 13.13
N SER A 38 -0.87 -1.30 12.01
CA SER A 38 -0.73 -0.73 10.68
C SER A 38 -1.92 0.18 10.40
N THR A 39 -1.67 1.47 10.17
CA THR A 39 -2.74 2.48 10.05
C THR A 39 -2.88 3.08 8.65
N HIS A 40 -1.87 2.90 7.81
CA HIS A 40 -1.84 3.36 6.43
C HIS A 40 -1.44 2.22 5.51
N LEU A 41 -2.08 2.18 4.34
CA LEU A 41 -1.75 1.32 3.23
C LEU A 41 -1.46 2.20 2.02
N VAL A 42 -0.18 2.29 1.65
CA VAL A 42 0.23 2.97 0.42
C VAL A 42 0.49 1.93 -0.65
N SER A 43 -0.08 2.09 -1.84
CA SER A 43 0.13 1.20 -2.97
C SER A 43 0.47 1.99 -4.24
N CYS A 44 1.59 1.66 -4.86
CA CYS A 44 2.00 2.17 -6.17
C CYS A 44 2.03 1.01 -7.17
N THR A 45 1.35 1.13 -8.31
CA THR A 45 1.42 0.14 -9.40
C THR A 45 1.64 0.81 -10.74
N THR A 46 2.53 0.21 -11.54
CA THR A 46 2.75 0.58 -12.95
C THR A 46 2.00 -0.33 -13.92
N SER A 47 1.45 -1.43 -13.42
CA SER A 47 1.10 -2.60 -14.23
C SER A 47 -0.40 -2.91 -14.26
N SER A 48 -1.20 -2.22 -13.45
CA SER A 48 -2.61 -2.56 -13.22
C SER A 48 -3.46 -1.30 -13.30
N VAL A 49 -4.52 -1.34 -14.12
CA VAL A 49 -5.46 -0.21 -14.33
C VAL A 49 -6.85 -0.48 -13.70
N GLU A 50 -6.93 -1.43 -12.76
CA GLU A 50 -8.21 -1.93 -12.25
C GLU A 50 -8.75 -1.11 -11.07
N MET A 51 -10.08 -1.04 -10.97
CA MET A 51 -10.81 -0.43 -9.87
C MET A 51 -11.92 -1.39 -9.38
N PRO A 52 -12.01 -1.71 -8.07
CA PRO A 52 -11.17 -1.23 -6.98
C PRO A 52 -9.73 -1.78 -7.07
N GLY A 53 -8.76 -0.92 -6.75
CA GLY A 53 -7.35 -1.22 -6.95
C GLY A 53 -6.80 -2.31 -6.03
N VAL A 54 -5.52 -2.64 -6.25
CA VAL A 54 -4.80 -3.65 -5.47
C VAL A 54 -4.75 -3.31 -3.97
N ASP A 55 -4.81 -2.02 -3.62
CA ASP A 55 -4.91 -1.49 -2.26
C ASP A 55 -6.17 -2.02 -1.54
N TYR A 56 -7.32 -1.96 -2.19
CA TYR A 56 -8.58 -2.45 -1.63
C TYR A 56 -8.55 -3.98 -1.46
N GLN A 57 -8.05 -4.69 -2.47
CA GLN A 57 -7.96 -6.15 -2.43
C GLN A 57 -7.00 -6.63 -1.32
N LEU A 58 -5.85 -5.97 -1.16
CA LEU A 58 -4.88 -6.27 -0.10
C LEU A 58 -5.45 -6.01 1.29
N THR A 59 -6.17 -4.92 1.47
CA THR A 59 -6.84 -4.59 2.73
C THR A 59 -7.74 -5.72 3.20
N LYS A 60 -8.55 -6.24 2.26
CA LYS A 60 -9.43 -7.38 2.52
C LYS A 60 -8.66 -8.67 2.78
N LEU A 61 -7.62 -8.95 2.00
CA LEU A 61 -6.81 -10.17 2.12
C LEU A 61 -5.97 -10.22 3.41
N LEU A 62 -5.48 -9.08 3.88
CA LEU A 62 -4.73 -8.95 5.14
C LEU A 62 -5.65 -8.84 6.36
N GLY A 63 -6.94 -8.59 6.14
CA GLY A 63 -7.90 -8.33 7.21
C GLY A 63 -7.48 -7.10 8.02
N LEU A 64 -7.09 -6.03 7.32
CA LEU A 64 -6.82 -4.74 7.90
C LEU A 64 -8.13 -4.10 8.36
N HIS A 65 -8.05 -3.25 9.38
CA HIS A 65 -9.22 -2.56 9.90
C HIS A 65 -9.74 -1.53 8.88
N SER A 66 -11.05 -1.28 8.83
CA SER A 66 -11.66 -0.34 7.88
C SER A 66 -11.28 1.13 8.12
N SER A 67 -10.59 1.43 9.23
CA SER A 67 -10.02 2.75 9.50
C SER A 67 -8.63 2.94 8.90
N VAL A 68 -8.05 1.91 8.26
CA VAL A 68 -6.78 2.07 7.55
C VAL A 68 -7.02 3.00 6.38
N LYS A 69 -6.19 4.03 6.25
CA LYS A 69 -6.25 4.92 5.09
C LYS A 69 -5.54 4.28 3.91
N HIS A 70 -6.17 4.35 2.75
CA HIS A 70 -5.70 3.73 1.52
C HIS A 70 -5.28 4.80 0.53
N PHE A 71 -4.00 4.78 0.16
CA PHE A 71 -3.45 5.64 -0.89
C PHE A 71 -3.08 4.78 -2.08
N PHE A 72 -3.68 5.06 -3.22
CA PHE A 72 -3.42 4.36 -4.46
C PHE A 72 -2.99 5.35 -5.54
N MET A 73 -1.83 5.10 -6.14
CA MET A 73 -1.32 5.91 -7.26
C MET A 73 -1.11 5.05 -8.50
N TYR A 74 -1.55 5.60 -9.62
CA TYR A 74 -1.31 5.08 -10.96
C TYR A 74 -0.04 5.75 -11.52
N GLN A 75 0.89 4.94 -12.04
CA GLN A 75 2.19 5.38 -12.58
C GLN A 75 3.26 5.65 -11.51
N GLN A 76 4.53 5.73 -11.94
CA GLN A 76 5.68 5.92 -11.06
C GLN A 76 5.77 7.36 -10.54
N GLU A 77 4.77 7.84 -9.81
CA GLU A 77 5.09 8.83 -8.80
C GLU A 77 5.92 8.16 -7.70
N PRO A 78 7.01 8.81 -7.24
CA PRO A 78 7.78 8.29 -6.12
C PRO A 78 6.87 8.17 -4.90
N VAL A 79 6.99 7.06 -4.19
CA VAL A 79 6.50 6.87 -2.80
C VAL A 79 6.75 8.12 -1.93
N LEU A 80 7.87 8.81 -2.17
CA LEU A 80 8.23 10.05 -1.49
C LEU A 80 7.18 11.16 -1.63
N PHE A 81 6.42 11.22 -2.72
CA PHE A 81 5.37 12.22 -2.89
C PHE A 81 4.22 11.99 -1.91
N ILE A 82 3.74 10.75 -1.77
CA ILE A 82 2.71 10.42 -0.76
C ILE A 82 3.23 10.73 0.63
N LEU A 83 4.47 10.35 0.94
CA LEU A 83 5.05 10.60 2.26
C LEU A 83 5.22 12.09 2.55
N ASP A 84 5.55 12.89 1.53
CA ASP A 84 5.64 14.36 1.66
C ASP A 84 4.26 15.00 1.82
N GLU A 85 3.25 14.51 1.09
CA GLU A 85 1.87 14.99 1.22
C GLU A 85 1.29 14.65 2.60
N MET A 86 1.42 13.39 3.05
CA MET A 86 1.03 12.97 4.40
C MET A 86 1.67 13.86 5.48
N ARG A 87 2.96 14.19 5.31
CA ARG A 87 3.69 15.06 6.22
C ARG A 87 3.14 16.50 6.22
N LYS A 88 2.84 17.05 5.03
CA LYS A 88 2.29 18.41 4.89
C LYS A 88 0.90 18.52 5.48
N GLU A 89 -0.01 17.62 5.11
CA GLU A 89 -1.37 17.57 5.66
C GLU A 89 -1.36 17.44 7.18
N SER A 90 -0.48 16.58 7.72
CA SER A 90 -0.31 16.44 9.18
C SER A 90 0.13 17.74 9.86
N GLY A 91 0.98 18.53 9.21
CA GLY A 91 1.43 19.83 9.70
C GLY A 91 0.33 20.89 9.65
N ASP A 92 -0.41 20.95 8.55
CA ASP A 92 -1.51 21.90 8.34
C ASP A 92 -2.68 21.66 9.30
N GLU A 93 -2.98 20.39 9.60
CA GLU A 93 -4.01 19.98 10.57
C GLU A 93 -3.52 19.99 12.03
N GLY A 94 -2.22 20.22 12.27
CA GLY A 94 -1.64 20.19 13.61
C GLY A 94 -1.73 18.82 14.30
N LEU A 95 -1.67 17.74 13.51
CA LEU A 95 -1.73 16.38 14.02
C LEU A 95 -0.45 16.04 14.79
N LYS A 96 -0.54 15.08 15.70
CA LYS A 96 0.54 14.71 16.63
C LYS A 96 1.77 14.10 15.95
N THR A 97 1.61 13.57 14.75
CA THR A 97 2.66 12.81 14.03
C THR A 97 2.60 13.14 12.54
N ILE A 98 3.74 13.01 11.84
CA ILE A 98 3.86 13.21 10.38
C ILE A 98 3.15 12.15 9.52
N GLY A 99 2.69 11.07 10.15
CA GLY A 99 1.88 10.02 9.57
C GLY A 99 0.43 10.20 9.98
N GLU A 100 -0.11 11.40 9.81
CA GLU A 100 -1.52 11.74 10.01
C GLU A 100 -2.03 11.47 11.43
N GLY A 101 -1.20 11.78 12.43
CA GLY A 101 -1.50 11.54 13.84
C GLY A 101 -1.36 10.08 14.29
N LEU A 102 -0.96 9.18 13.39
CA LEU A 102 -0.80 7.76 13.64
C LEU A 102 0.68 7.39 13.78
N GLU A 103 0.96 6.32 14.52
CA GLU A 103 2.33 5.96 14.89
C GLU A 103 3.01 5.05 13.87
N TRP A 104 2.25 4.18 13.19
CA TRP A 104 2.80 3.12 12.34
C TRP A 104 2.06 2.99 11.01
N GLY A 105 2.78 2.86 9.90
CA GLY A 105 2.23 2.66 8.56
C GLY A 105 2.86 1.47 7.85
N VAL A 106 2.22 0.99 6.78
CA VAL A 106 2.81 0.00 5.87
C VAL A 106 2.68 0.49 4.44
N LEU A 107 3.78 0.40 3.71
CA LEU A 107 3.88 0.80 2.33
C LEU A 107 4.14 -0.41 1.45
N PHE A 108 3.42 -0.48 0.33
CA PHE A 108 3.56 -1.46 -0.72
C PHE A 108 3.95 -0.80 -2.04
N GLY A 109 5.05 -1.26 -2.63
CA GLY A 109 5.44 -0.92 -3.99
C GLY A 109 5.23 -2.11 -4.91
N PHE A 110 4.49 -1.93 -6.01
CA PHE A 110 4.33 -2.92 -7.08
C PHE A 110 5.09 -2.47 -8.32
N GLY A 111 6.21 -3.13 -8.61
CA GLY A 111 7.09 -2.81 -9.72
C GLY A 111 6.92 -3.73 -10.95
N PRO A 112 7.45 -3.32 -12.11
CA PRO A 112 7.37 -4.09 -13.35
C PRO A 112 8.04 -5.47 -13.27
N GLY A 113 7.50 -6.43 -14.03
CA GLY A 113 7.92 -7.84 -14.03
C GLY A 113 6.99 -8.66 -13.15
N LEU A 114 7.29 -8.66 -11.84
CA LEU A 114 6.35 -8.70 -10.72
C LEU A 114 7.21 -8.59 -9.45
N THR A 115 7.40 -7.38 -8.94
CA THR A 115 8.09 -7.14 -7.68
C THR A 115 7.14 -6.53 -6.67
N VAL A 116 7.19 -7.03 -5.44
CA VAL A 116 6.50 -6.43 -4.30
C VAL A 116 7.54 -5.96 -3.30
N GLU A 117 7.57 -4.67 -3.06
CA GLU A 117 8.33 -4.04 -1.98
C GLU A 117 7.38 -3.79 -0.82
N THR A 118 7.80 -4.11 0.39
CA THR A 118 7.02 -3.82 1.60
C THR A 118 7.91 -3.12 2.61
N VAL A 119 7.48 -1.95 3.07
CA VAL A 119 8.21 -1.14 4.04
C VAL A 119 7.28 -0.82 5.21
N VAL A 120 7.76 -1.09 6.43
CA VAL A 120 7.10 -0.63 7.65
C VAL A 120 7.62 0.75 8.00
N LEU A 121 6.70 1.67 8.25
CA LEU A 121 7.00 3.08 8.56
C LEU A 121 6.68 3.36 10.02
N HIS A 122 7.61 4.02 10.73
CA HIS A 122 7.37 4.62 12.03
C HIS A 122 7.25 6.12 11.86
N SER A 123 6.17 6.70 12.37
CA SER A 123 5.96 8.14 12.29
C SER A 123 6.71 8.85 13.41
N LEU A 124 7.32 9.98 13.05
CA LEU A 124 7.87 10.93 13.99
C LEU A 124 6.79 11.90 14.48
N CYS A 125 6.97 12.47 15.66
CA CYS A 125 6.17 13.60 16.12
C CYS A 125 6.49 14.84 15.27
N THR A 126 5.46 15.63 14.99
CA THR A 126 5.51 16.95 14.34
C THR A 126 6.13 18.02 15.25
#